data_AF-A0AAQ4FPL4-F1
#
_entry.id   AF-A0AAQ4FPL4-F1
#
_cell.length_a   1.000
_cell.length_b   1.000
_cell.length_c   1.000
_cell.angle_alpha   90.00
_cell.angle_beta   90.00
_cell.angle_gamma   90.00
#
_symmetry.space_group_name_H-M   'P 1'
#
loop_
_entity.id
_entity.type
_entity.pdbx_description
1 polymer ?
#
loop_
_entity_poly.entity_id
_entity_poly.type
_entity_poly.pdbx_seq_one_letter_code
_entity_poly.pdbx_strand_id
1 'polypeptide(L)'
;MPSAVLRRPRGLAGYAWLAAQRRAQALTSHRAFRLLVALLIVLSSIVLCLDGGRRTSKVRGRLELASSLLTVLLSVDVALVLVAKGPHAYFSSGWHLLDFCVHGGRLVVDRRNPSPTAQVATFEGWIEVVENVMDIEGVDRQPRPEANMWSLLYFAIFLVIGAFLVFNLFVGVVIDNFYAKKRQLEEDRSEPTASEGQRRYAASLRRLLAQRPVSLVARPADKVRGFLYDVAASRELAVASAALALLNGALLASERHEWNGRQRSALGLRAVHPGALPARGLVNFGQLWRALLLLFRLSTSSAWNEVLVWLLPAGKGLAVAYLVSYLFISNFIIFNSYVAVLLAGYEQALNTELSGLSDADMVDFASAWARLDVAARRTLPLCALPTLLDSLPRPLRLPRPNMLALAIMDVPLLSGDRVHYVHLLQSLLRVRMNMYEPLCEPLRRSLEAAAAAAYPELRRPDMRPISGTMQRQQEQRAAHILAEFFVRGCERLRLERAARTLQRAFRAHRLRRTATLANRLQPFPLFLITRTNLQYW
;
A
#
# COMPACT_ATOMS: atom_id res chain seq x y z
N MET A 1 -23.24 -19.27 -12.09
CA MET A 1 -24.27 -19.09 -13.14
C MET A 1 -24.94 -20.44 -13.37
N PRO A 2 -26.12 -20.73 -12.78
CA PRO A 2 -26.89 -21.87 -13.24
C PRO A 2 -27.61 -21.50 -14.53
N SER A 3 -27.38 -22.32 -15.54
CA SER A 3 -28.04 -22.37 -16.83
C SER A 3 -29.57 -22.36 -16.69
N ALA A 4 -30.19 -21.19 -16.87
CA ALA A 4 -31.62 -21.11 -17.10
C ALA A 4 -31.92 -21.74 -18.47
N VAL A 5 -32.68 -22.82 -18.44
CA VAL A 5 -33.22 -23.56 -19.59
C VAL A 5 -33.85 -22.56 -20.57
N LEU A 6 -33.15 -22.29 -21.69
CA LEU A 6 -33.69 -21.56 -22.83
C LEU A 6 -34.80 -22.42 -23.44
N ARG A 7 -36.05 -22.20 -23.03
CA ARG A 7 -37.22 -22.69 -23.78
C ARG A 7 -37.04 -22.26 -25.24
N ARG A 8 -37.01 -23.23 -26.17
CA ARG A 8 -36.89 -22.93 -27.61
C ARG A 8 -37.98 -21.92 -28.01
N PRO A 9 -37.62 -20.80 -28.67
CA PRO A 9 -38.60 -19.80 -29.07
C PRO A 9 -39.64 -20.42 -30.01
N ARG A 10 -40.93 -20.29 -29.69
CA ARG A 10 -42.02 -20.68 -30.58
C ARG A 10 -42.34 -19.51 -31.53
N GLY A 11 -42.03 -19.66 -32.82
CA GLY A 11 -42.38 -18.70 -33.88
C GLY A 11 -41.35 -17.59 -34.16
N LEU A 12 -41.53 -16.89 -35.29
CA LEU A 12 -40.67 -15.79 -35.77
C LEU A 12 -40.50 -14.66 -34.74
N ALA A 13 -41.54 -14.37 -33.95
CA ALA A 13 -41.51 -13.38 -32.89
C ALA A 13 -40.52 -13.72 -31.77
N GLY A 14 -40.36 -15.00 -31.43
CA GLY A 14 -39.40 -15.44 -30.40
C GLY A 14 -37.94 -15.31 -30.86
N TYR A 15 -37.67 -15.53 -32.15
CA TYR A 15 -36.35 -15.28 -32.73
C TYR A 15 -36.02 -13.79 -32.82
N ALA A 16 -36.99 -12.95 -33.19
CA ALA A 16 -36.83 -11.50 -33.19
C ALA A 16 -36.56 -10.95 -31.78
N TRP A 17 -37.27 -11.45 -30.77
CA TRP A 17 -37.04 -11.09 -29.36
C TRP A 17 -35.64 -11.48 -28.87
N LEU A 18 -35.18 -12.71 -29.17
CA LEU A 18 -33.83 -13.15 -28.82
C LEU A 18 -32.75 -12.34 -29.54
N ALA A 19 -32.97 -11.95 -30.79
CA ALA A 19 -32.05 -11.09 -31.53
C ALA A 19 -31.97 -9.68 -30.92
N ALA A 20 -33.11 -9.10 -30.52
CA ALA A 20 -33.18 -7.83 -29.83
C ALA A 20 -32.48 -7.90 -28.45
N GLN A 21 -32.72 -8.96 -27.68
CA GLN A 21 -32.08 -9.20 -26.39
C GLN A 21 -30.55 -9.31 -26.51
N ARG A 22 -30.04 -10.07 -27.50
CA ARG A 22 -28.58 -10.19 -27.73
C ARG A 22 -27.94 -8.86 -28.13
N ARG A 23 -28.61 -8.07 -28.97
CA ARG A 23 -28.15 -6.72 -29.34
C ARG A 23 -28.14 -5.78 -28.14
N ALA A 24 -29.17 -5.81 -27.30
CA ALA A 24 -29.24 -5.03 -26.07
C ALA A 24 -28.13 -5.45 -25.06
N GLN A 25 -27.84 -6.74 -24.93
CA GLN A 25 -26.72 -7.25 -24.11
C GLN A 25 -25.36 -6.80 -24.64
N ALA A 26 -25.16 -6.82 -25.96
CA ALA A 26 -23.92 -6.33 -26.57
C ALA A 26 -23.73 -4.81 -26.35
N LEU A 27 -24.81 -4.04 -26.45
CA LEU A 27 -24.78 -2.59 -26.25
C LEU A 27 -24.53 -2.22 -24.77
N THR A 28 -25.27 -2.83 -23.84
CA THR A 28 -25.17 -2.56 -22.39
C THR A 28 -23.83 -2.99 -21.77
N SER A 29 -23.20 -4.03 -22.32
CA SER A 29 -21.88 -4.50 -21.86
C SER A 29 -20.71 -3.64 -22.37
N HIS A 30 -20.93 -2.85 -23.43
CA HIS A 30 -19.89 -2.03 -24.03
C HIS A 30 -19.36 -0.97 -23.07
N ARG A 31 -18.04 -0.78 -23.02
CA ARG A 31 -17.39 0.18 -22.10
C ARG A 31 -17.82 1.61 -22.34
N ALA A 32 -17.95 2.02 -23.61
CA ALA A 32 -18.39 3.38 -23.96
C ALA A 32 -19.83 3.66 -23.53
N PHE A 33 -20.72 2.66 -23.63
CA PHE A 33 -22.11 2.79 -23.20
C PHE A 33 -22.20 2.96 -21.67
N ARG A 34 -21.45 2.14 -20.92
CA ARG A 34 -21.35 2.27 -19.46
C ARG A 34 -20.80 3.63 -19.02
N LEU A 35 -19.78 4.14 -19.72
CA LEU A 35 -19.24 5.49 -19.45
C LEU A 35 -20.27 6.58 -19.78
N LEU A 36 -21.00 6.45 -20.89
CA LEU A 36 -22.04 7.40 -21.27
C LEU A 36 -23.16 7.47 -20.23
N VAL A 37 -23.66 6.33 -19.76
CA VAL A 37 -24.68 6.28 -18.69
C VAL A 37 -24.15 6.91 -17.40
N ALA A 38 -22.92 6.59 -16.99
CA ALA A 38 -22.30 7.21 -15.82
C ALA A 38 -22.18 8.74 -15.96
N LEU A 39 -21.80 9.25 -17.13
CA LEU A 39 -21.75 10.68 -17.42
C LEU A 39 -23.14 11.33 -17.37
N LEU A 40 -24.18 10.66 -17.87
CA LEU A 40 -25.56 11.14 -17.78
C LEU A 40 -26.07 11.21 -16.34
N ILE A 41 -25.72 10.25 -15.48
CA ILE A 41 -26.05 10.27 -14.04
C ILE A 41 -25.37 11.45 -13.35
N VAL A 42 -24.08 11.67 -13.62
CA VAL A 42 -23.34 12.82 -13.08
C VAL A 42 -23.95 14.14 -13.57
N LEU A 43 -24.26 14.25 -14.86
CA LEU A 43 -24.88 15.44 -15.45
C LEU A 43 -26.28 15.70 -14.86
N SER A 44 -27.09 14.66 -14.65
CA SER A 44 -28.40 14.73 -13.98
C SER A 44 -28.27 15.24 -12.54
N SER A 45 -27.24 14.78 -11.83
CA SER A 45 -26.95 15.23 -10.46
C SER A 45 -26.52 16.71 -10.43
N ILE A 46 -25.69 17.14 -11.40
CA ILE A 46 -25.28 18.54 -11.54
C ILE A 46 -26.49 19.43 -11.85
N VAL A 47 -27.38 19.02 -12.75
CA VAL A 47 -28.60 19.78 -13.08
C VAL A 47 -29.50 19.94 -11.84
N LEU A 48 -29.66 18.87 -11.04
CA LEU A 48 -30.41 18.93 -9.77
C LEU A 48 -29.76 19.88 -8.76
N CYS A 49 -28.45 19.81 -8.62
CA CYS A 49 -27.64 20.69 -7.77
C CYS A 49 -27.75 22.17 -8.19
N LEU A 50 -27.90 22.43 -9.48
CA LEU A 50 -28.10 23.76 -10.00
C LEU A 50 -29.53 24.27 -9.73
N ASP A 51 -30.55 23.46 -9.47
CA ASP A 51 -31.91 23.96 -9.21
C ASP A 51 -32.07 24.74 -7.86
N GLY A 52 -30.98 24.94 -7.12
CA GLY A 52 -30.95 25.71 -5.87
C GLY A 52 -31.07 27.24 -6.04
N GLY A 53 -32.15 27.83 -5.54
CA GLY A 53 -32.28 29.26 -5.20
C GLY A 53 -33.16 30.12 -6.13
N ARG A 54 -33.37 31.39 -5.72
CA ARG A 54 -34.13 32.42 -6.46
C ARG A 54 -33.45 32.75 -7.80
N ARG A 55 -33.80 32.03 -8.88
CA ARG A 55 -33.28 32.23 -10.24
C ARG A 55 -34.29 32.92 -11.13
N THR A 56 -33.79 33.61 -12.17
CA THR A 56 -34.62 34.23 -13.21
C THR A 56 -35.40 33.17 -13.98
N SER A 57 -36.62 33.50 -14.40
CA SER A 57 -37.56 32.58 -15.08
C SER A 57 -36.96 31.91 -16.33
N LYS A 58 -36.08 32.61 -17.05
CA LYS A 58 -35.37 32.08 -18.25
C LYS A 58 -34.40 30.95 -17.92
N VAL A 59 -33.64 31.07 -16.83
CA VAL A 59 -32.67 30.04 -16.41
C VAL A 59 -33.42 28.81 -15.92
N ARG A 60 -34.49 29.01 -15.14
CA ARG A 60 -35.32 27.92 -14.63
C ARG A 60 -35.95 27.07 -15.75
N GLY A 61 -36.54 27.70 -16.77
CA GLY A 61 -37.12 26.97 -17.91
C GLY A 61 -36.10 26.13 -18.70
N ARG A 62 -34.85 26.62 -18.85
CA ARG A 62 -33.78 25.84 -19.49
C ARG A 62 -33.32 24.64 -18.66
N LEU A 63 -33.28 24.77 -17.33
CA LEU A 63 -32.92 23.66 -16.43
C LEU A 63 -34.03 22.60 -16.36
N GLU A 64 -35.30 23.01 -16.35
CA GLU A 64 -36.44 22.09 -16.36
C GLU A 64 -36.44 21.25 -17.65
N LEU A 65 -36.22 21.88 -18.81
CA LEU A 65 -36.08 21.15 -20.08
C LEU A 65 -34.89 20.19 -20.07
N ALA A 66 -33.73 20.62 -19.56
CA ALA A 66 -32.55 19.76 -19.44
C ALA A 66 -32.80 18.56 -18.50
N SER A 67 -33.46 18.78 -17.37
CA SER A 67 -33.81 17.73 -16.40
C SER A 67 -34.79 16.71 -16.98
N SER A 68 -35.80 17.17 -17.73
CA SER A 68 -36.75 16.30 -18.43
C SER A 68 -36.04 15.44 -19.49
N LEU A 69 -35.17 16.04 -20.31
CA LEU A 69 -34.40 15.29 -21.32
C LEU A 69 -33.49 14.22 -20.69
N LEU A 70 -32.77 14.56 -19.61
CA LEU A 70 -31.92 13.60 -18.89
C LEU A 70 -32.71 12.46 -18.27
N THR A 71 -33.91 12.74 -17.74
CA THR A 71 -34.79 11.71 -17.17
C THR A 71 -35.31 10.75 -18.23
N VAL A 72 -35.61 11.22 -19.45
CA VAL A 72 -35.98 10.36 -20.58
C VAL A 72 -34.80 9.49 -21.02
N LEU A 73 -33.61 10.08 -21.19
CA LEU A 73 -32.41 9.33 -21.59
C LEU A 73 -32.04 8.23 -20.57
N LEU A 74 -32.15 8.50 -19.27
CA LEU A 74 -31.89 7.51 -18.24
C LEU A 74 -33.00 6.45 -18.14
N SER A 75 -34.26 6.81 -18.42
CA SER A 75 -35.36 5.84 -18.51
C SER A 75 -35.16 4.86 -19.67
N VAL A 76 -34.60 5.32 -20.79
CA VAL A 76 -34.24 4.45 -21.93
C VAL A 76 -33.16 3.45 -21.54
N ASP A 77 -32.17 3.84 -20.73
CA ASP A 77 -31.17 2.91 -20.20
C ASP A 77 -31.79 1.81 -19.34
N VAL A 78 -32.65 2.19 -18.37
CA VAL A 78 -33.40 1.23 -17.54
C VAL A 78 -34.18 0.23 -18.40
N ALA A 79 -34.88 0.70 -19.44
CA ALA A 79 -35.61 -0.15 -20.38
C ALA A 79 -34.67 -1.08 -21.16
N LEU A 80 -33.52 -0.57 -21.63
CA LEU A 80 -32.53 -1.35 -22.37
C LEU A 80 -31.92 -2.47 -21.51
N VAL A 81 -31.61 -2.18 -20.25
CA VAL A 81 -31.07 -3.15 -19.28
C VAL A 81 -32.13 -4.20 -18.90
N LEU A 82 -33.40 -3.79 -18.75
CA LEU A 82 -34.52 -4.70 -18.52
C LEU A 82 -34.71 -5.67 -19.68
N VAL A 83 -34.61 -5.20 -20.94
CA VAL A 83 -34.65 -6.05 -22.14
C VAL A 83 -33.41 -6.96 -22.21
N ALA A 84 -32.22 -6.45 -21.89
CA ALA A 84 -30.97 -7.22 -21.95
C ALA A 84 -30.98 -8.39 -20.95
N LYS A 85 -31.38 -8.17 -19.70
CA LYS A 85 -31.34 -9.19 -18.64
C LYS A 85 -32.64 -10.00 -18.52
N GLY A 86 -33.76 -9.43 -18.93
CA GLY A 86 -35.09 -9.96 -18.64
C GLY A 86 -35.57 -9.59 -17.23
N PRO A 87 -36.89 -9.57 -16.99
CA PRO A 87 -37.49 -9.03 -15.76
C PRO A 87 -37.03 -9.76 -14.50
N HIS A 88 -36.96 -11.10 -14.54
CA HIS A 88 -36.59 -11.89 -13.36
C HIS A 88 -35.13 -11.65 -12.91
N ALA A 89 -34.20 -11.55 -13.85
CA ALA A 89 -32.79 -11.29 -13.54
C ALA A 89 -32.50 -9.81 -13.25
N TYR A 90 -33.40 -8.91 -13.65
CA TYR A 90 -33.33 -7.49 -13.36
C TYR A 90 -33.72 -7.22 -11.90
N PHE A 91 -34.90 -7.67 -11.47
CA PHE A 91 -35.41 -7.40 -10.11
C PHE A 91 -34.74 -8.21 -8.99
N SER A 92 -33.94 -9.23 -9.32
CA SER A 92 -33.16 -9.99 -8.32
C SER A 92 -31.95 -9.20 -7.78
N SER A 93 -31.56 -8.11 -8.43
CA SER A 93 -30.41 -7.29 -8.04
C SER A 93 -30.87 -5.98 -7.42
N GLY A 94 -30.48 -5.73 -6.16
CA GLY A 94 -30.84 -4.50 -5.43
C GLY A 94 -30.44 -3.20 -6.12
N TRP A 95 -29.35 -3.19 -6.90
CA TRP A 95 -28.93 -2.02 -7.69
C TRP A 95 -29.87 -1.68 -8.85
N HIS A 96 -30.40 -2.70 -9.54
CA HIS A 96 -31.36 -2.51 -10.63
C HIS A 96 -32.73 -2.11 -10.09
N LEU A 97 -33.08 -2.61 -8.90
CA LEU A 97 -34.27 -2.17 -8.17
C LEU A 97 -34.17 -0.69 -7.79
N LEU A 98 -33.00 -0.23 -7.32
CA LEU A 98 -32.75 1.19 -7.01
C LEU A 98 -32.94 2.06 -8.26
N ASP A 99 -32.31 1.70 -9.39
CA ASP A 99 -32.44 2.45 -10.65
C ASP A 99 -33.90 2.51 -11.13
N PHE A 100 -34.63 1.40 -11.03
CA PHE A 100 -36.06 1.36 -11.35
C PHE A 100 -36.88 2.26 -10.44
N CYS A 101 -36.62 2.27 -9.12
CA CYS A 101 -37.31 3.15 -8.17
C CYS A 101 -36.98 4.63 -8.40
N VAL A 102 -35.73 4.97 -8.69
CA VAL A 102 -35.28 6.37 -8.92
C VAL A 102 -35.91 6.93 -10.19
N HIS A 103 -35.88 6.18 -11.29
CA HIS A 103 -36.39 6.66 -12.58
C HIS A 103 -37.91 6.48 -12.70
N GLY A 104 -38.45 5.37 -12.20
CA GLY A 104 -39.89 5.12 -12.12
C GLY A 104 -40.59 6.08 -11.16
N GLY A 105 -39.99 6.38 -10.01
CA GLY A 105 -40.52 7.38 -9.07
C GLY A 105 -40.62 8.78 -9.69
N ARG A 106 -39.65 9.20 -10.51
CA ARG A 106 -39.70 10.48 -11.24
C ARG A 106 -40.84 10.57 -12.26
N LEU A 107 -41.33 9.44 -12.77
CA LEU A 107 -42.45 9.36 -13.71
C LEU A 107 -43.82 9.31 -13.01
N VAL A 108 -43.85 8.87 -11.74
CA VAL A 108 -45.07 8.63 -10.96
C VAL A 108 -45.40 9.79 -10.00
N VAL A 109 -44.44 10.67 -9.69
CA VAL A 109 -44.66 11.80 -8.77
C VAL A 109 -45.51 12.91 -9.40
N ASP A 110 -46.81 12.92 -9.06
CA ASP A 110 -47.67 14.11 -9.04
C ASP A 110 -47.42 14.92 -7.74
N ARG A 111 -47.43 16.26 -7.84
CA ARG A 111 -46.85 17.24 -6.91
C ARG A 111 -47.70 17.56 -5.66
N ARG A 112 -48.48 16.64 -5.08
CA ARG A 112 -49.47 17.00 -4.04
C ARG A 112 -49.41 16.11 -2.77
N ASN A 113 -48.67 16.59 -1.76
CA ASN A 113 -48.68 16.27 -0.31
C ASN A 113 -48.09 14.93 0.22
N PRO A 114 -47.13 15.00 1.18
CA PRO A 114 -46.87 13.93 2.17
C PRO A 114 -47.35 14.31 3.59
N SER A 115 -47.80 13.30 4.33
CA SER A 115 -48.52 13.34 5.63
C SER A 115 -47.62 13.54 6.87
N PRO A 116 -48.19 13.91 8.05
CA PRO A 116 -47.45 14.04 9.28
C PRO A 116 -47.94 13.06 10.36
N THR A 117 -47.21 11.98 10.62
CA THR A 117 -47.28 11.29 11.92
C THR A 117 -46.00 10.51 12.17
N ALA A 118 -45.24 10.95 13.17
CA ALA A 118 -44.63 10.11 14.22
C ALA A 118 -43.68 10.99 15.02
N GLN A 119 -44.05 11.19 16.28
CA GLN A 119 -43.23 11.82 17.30
C GLN A 119 -42.17 10.83 17.81
N VAL A 120 -41.23 11.43 18.55
CA VAL A 120 -40.32 10.80 19.51
C VAL A 120 -39.18 10.01 18.88
N ALA A 121 -38.06 10.69 18.73
CA ALA A 121 -36.80 10.32 19.37
C ALA A 121 -35.73 11.28 18.84
N THR A 122 -35.07 12.01 19.73
CA THR A 122 -33.62 11.90 19.95
C THR A 122 -33.12 13.14 20.67
N PHE A 123 -32.47 12.85 21.78
CA PHE A 123 -31.86 13.76 22.72
C PHE A 123 -30.71 14.53 22.06
N GLU A 124 -30.80 15.86 22.06
CA GLU A 124 -29.76 16.76 22.57
C GLU A 124 -30.14 18.25 22.34
N GLY A 125 -29.44 19.11 23.07
CA GLY A 125 -29.91 20.39 23.63
C GLY A 125 -29.57 20.42 25.13
N TRP A 126 -28.55 19.66 25.54
CA TRP A 126 -28.35 19.23 26.92
C TRP A 126 -28.04 20.41 27.85
N ILE A 127 -27.44 21.50 27.36
CA ILE A 127 -27.19 22.69 28.19
C ILE A 127 -28.53 23.34 28.55
N GLU A 128 -29.40 23.62 27.57
CA GLU A 128 -30.73 24.18 27.82
C GLU A 128 -31.61 23.24 28.65
N VAL A 129 -31.49 21.92 28.46
CA VAL A 129 -32.20 20.93 29.28
C VAL A 129 -31.65 20.88 30.70
N VAL A 130 -30.33 20.92 30.88
CA VAL A 130 -29.68 20.93 32.20
C VAL A 130 -30.02 22.23 32.94
N GLU A 131 -29.94 23.38 32.27
CA GLU A 131 -30.39 24.68 32.80
C GLU A 131 -31.86 24.62 33.20
N ASN A 132 -32.75 24.19 32.30
CA ASN A 132 -34.17 24.07 32.60
C ASN A 132 -34.45 23.10 33.77
N VAL A 133 -33.69 22.01 33.91
CA VAL A 133 -33.89 21.02 34.98
C VAL A 133 -33.26 21.45 36.32
N MET A 134 -32.19 22.24 36.30
CA MET A 134 -31.62 22.87 37.50
C MET A 134 -32.58 23.91 38.10
N ASP A 135 -33.43 24.51 37.26
CA ASP A 135 -34.36 25.55 37.69
C ASP A 135 -35.72 25.01 38.17
N ILE A 136 -35.96 23.69 38.09
CA ILE A 136 -37.22 23.05 38.51
C ILE A 136 -37.31 22.99 40.04
N GLU A 137 -38.37 23.60 40.60
CA GLU A 137 -38.71 23.52 42.02
C GLU A 137 -39.77 22.43 42.32
N GLY A 138 -40.72 22.21 41.41
CA GLY A 138 -41.81 21.24 41.57
C GLY A 138 -42.92 21.38 40.52
N VAL A 139 -43.88 20.45 40.51
CA VAL A 139 -45.03 20.49 39.58
C VAL A 139 -45.85 21.76 39.84
N ASP A 140 -46.20 22.48 38.76
CA ASP A 140 -46.96 23.74 38.76
C ASP A 140 -46.31 24.92 39.53
N ARG A 141 -44.99 24.86 39.78
CA ARG A 141 -44.22 25.99 40.33
C ARG A 141 -43.37 26.67 39.27
N GLN A 142 -43.28 28.00 39.34
CA GLN A 142 -42.43 28.78 38.44
C GLN A 142 -40.95 28.42 38.68
N PRO A 143 -40.17 28.10 37.62
CA PRO A 143 -38.76 27.80 37.75
C PRO A 143 -37.98 28.99 38.34
N ARG A 144 -37.03 28.68 39.22
CA ARG A 144 -36.12 29.65 39.83
C ARG A 144 -34.68 29.23 39.53
N PRO A 145 -33.80 30.18 39.18
CA PRO A 145 -32.40 29.87 38.88
C PRO A 145 -31.77 29.03 39.99
N GLU A 146 -31.17 27.89 39.62
CA GLU A 146 -30.39 27.02 40.52
C GLU A 146 -31.17 26.42 41.71
N ALA A 147 -32.50 26.34 41.62
CA ALA A 147 -33.35 25.79 42.68
C ALA A 147 -33.00 24.34 43.06
N ASN A 148 -32.54 23.53 42.10
CA ASN A 148 -32.17 22.14 42.30
C ASN A 148 -30.80 21.81 41.68
N MET A 149 -29.75 22.26 42.36
CA MET A 149 -28.36 22.06 41.93
C MET A 149 -27.91 20.57 41.92
N TRP A 150 -28.64 19.67 42.59
CA TRP A 150 -28.36 18.22 42.59
C TRP A 150 -28.65 17.55 41.24
N SER A 151 -29.52 18.14 40.42
CA SER A 151 -29.77 17.69 39.05
C SER A 151 -28.49 17.68 38.19
N LEU A 152 -27.55 18.59 38.46
CA LEU A 152 -26.26 18.64 37.77
C LEU A 152 -25.44 17.36 38.01
N LEU A 153 -25.47 16.82 39.23
CA LEU A 153 -24.77 15.59 39.58
C LEU A 153 -25.34 14.38 38.83
N TYR A 154 -26.66 14.32 38.67
CA TYR A 154 -27.32 13.29 37.87
C TYR A 154 -26.86 13.33 36.41
N PHE A 155 -26.89 14.50 35.76
CA PHE A 155 -26.46 14.63 34.36
C PHE A 155 -24.96 14.41 34.18
N ALA A 156 -24.13 14.84 35.13
CA ALA A 156 -22.68 14.58 35.09
C ALA A 156 -22.38 13.08 35.13
N ILE A 157 -23.02 12.34 36.04
CA ILE A 157 -22.87 10.87 36.14
C ILE A 157 -23.42 10.19 34.89
N PHE A 158 -24.61 10.60 34.42
CA PHE A 158 -25.22 10.05 33.21
C PHE A 158 -24.37 10.29 31.96
N LEU A 159 -23.80 11.49 31.79
CA LEU A 159 -22.97 11.84 30.65
C LEU A 159 -21.63 11.11 30.70
N VAL A 160 -20.96 11.07 31.86
CA VAL A 160 -19.69 10.34 32.01
C VAL A 160 -19.90 8.85 31.77
N ILE A 161 -20.85 8.20 32.46
CA ILE A 161 -21.05 6.75 32.35
C ILE A 161 -21.68 6.39 31.00
N GLY A 162 -22.72 7.11 30.59
CA GLY A 162 -23.47 6.83 29.35
C GLY A 162 -22.63 7.08 28.11
N ALA A 163 -21.97 8.24 27.99
CA ALA A 163 -21.13 8.53 26.83
C ALA A 163 -19.91 7.61 26.79
N PHE A 164 -19.25 7.36 27.94
CA PHE A 164 -18.09 6.45 27.99
C PHE A 164 -18.47 5.01 27.62
N LEU A 165 -19.57 4.47 28.19
CA LEU A 165 -20.00 3.10 27.92
C LEU A 165 -20.44 2.92 26.46
N VAL A 166 -21.30 3.82 25.97
CA VAL A 166 -21.82 3.73 24.59
C VAL A 166 -20.70 3.93 23.58
N PHE A 167 -19.81 4.90 23.78
CA PHE A 167 -18.67 5.13 22.90
C PHE A 167 -17.74 3.91 22.88
N ASN A 168 -17.36 3.38 24.05
CA ASN A 168 -16.44 2.23 24.11
C ASN A 168 -17.06 0.95 23.55
N LEU A 169 -18.34 0.69 23.81
CA LEU A 169 -19.06 -0.44 23.22
C LEU A 169 -19.10 -0.32 21.68
N PHE A 170 -19.42 0.87 21.19
CA PHE A 170 -19.50 1.14 19.75
C PHE A 170 -18.12 0.98 19.08
N VAL A 171 -17.07 1.58 19.65
CA VAL A 171 -15.70 1.45 19.16
C VAL A 171 -15.28 -0.02 19.11
N GLY A 172 -15.55 -0.79 20.18
CA GLY A 172 -15.24 -2.23 20.24
C GLY A 172 -15.91 -3.02 19.12
N VAL A 173 -17.22 -2.87 18.95
CA VAL A 173 -17.98 -3.58 17.91
C VAL A 173 -17.50 -3.23 16.50
N VAL A 174 -17.21 -1.94 16.23
CA VAL A 174 -16.72 -1.50 14.93
C VAL A 174 -15.35 -2.08 14.64
N ILE A 175 -14.43 -2.03 15.61
CA ILE A 175 -13.08 -2.58 15.46
C ILE A 175 -13.15 -4.08 15.20
N ASP A 176 -13.94 -4.83 15.98
CA ASP A 176 -14.08 -6.28 15.81
C ASP A 176 -14.68 -6.64 14.45
N ASN A 177 -15.71 -5.91 14.00
CA ASN A 177 -16.30 -6.10 12.67
C ASN A 177 -15.30 -5.77 11.55
N PHE A 178 -14.52 -4.70 11.70
CA PHE A 178 -13.49 -4.34 10.73
C PHE A 178 -12.39 -5.40 10.65
N TYR A 179 -11.92 -5.91 11.80
CA TYR A 179 -10.98 -7.02 11.85
C TYR A 179 -11.55 -8.31 11.26
N ALA A 180 -12.81 -8.64 11.52
CA ALA A 180 -13.47 -9.81 10.95
C ALA A 180 -13.55 -9.71 9.42
N LYS A 181 -13.94 -8.54 8.90
CA LYS A 181 -14.03 -8.30 7.45
C LYS A 181 -12.66 -8.29 6.79
N LYS A 182 -11.65 -7.74 7.48
CA LYS A 182 -10.27 -7.76 7.02
C LYS A 182 -9.73 -9.20 6.94
N ARG A 183 -9.97 -10.02 7.98
CA ARG A 183 -9.59 -11.44 7.96
C ARG A 183 -10.21 -12.19 6.79
N GLN A 184 -11.50 -11.96 6.51
CA GLN A 184 -12.15 -12.54 5.33
C GLN A 184 -11.48 -12.11 4.01
N LEU A 185 -11.17 -10.82 3.85
CA LEU A 185 -10.46 -10.32 2.66
C LEU A 185 -9.03 -10.87 2.54
N GLU A 186 -8.36 -11.09 3.67
CA GLU A 186 -7.04 -11.70 3.72
C GLU A 186 -7.10 -13.20 3.42
N GLU A 187 -8.09 -13.93 3.91
CA GLU A 187 -8.34 -15.34 3.60
C GLU A 187 -8.63 -15.52 2.10
N ASP A 188 -9.45 -14.66 1.49
CA ASP A 188 -9.72 -14.67 0.05
C ASP A 188 -8.46 -14.40 -0.80
N ARG A 189 -7.50 -13.63 -0.27
CA ARG A 189 -6.21 -13.34 -0.93
C ARG A 189 -5.11 -14.34 -0.60
N SER A 190 -5.23 -15.05 0.52
CA SER A 190 -4.19 -15.92 1.05
C SER A 190 -4.29 -17.30 0.46
N GLU A 191 -3.14 -17.90 0.20
CA GLU A 191 -3.11 -19.28 -0.28
C GLU A 191 -3.30 -20.24 0.91
N PRO A 192 -4.23 -21.20 0.83
CA PRO A 192 -4.71 -21.98 1.97
C PRO A 192 -3.63 -22.86 2.64
N THR A 193 -2.50 -23.11 1.97
CA THR A 193 -1.43 -23.98 2.47
C THR A 193 -0.24 -23.25 3.10
N ALA A 194 -0.20 -21.91 3.06
CA ALA A 194 0.97 -21.17 3.53
C ALA A 194 1.03 -21.08 5.07
N SER A 195 2.18 -21.44 5.65
CA SER A 195 2.53 -21.23 7.06
C SER A 195 2.54 -19.74 7.43
N GLU A 196 2.28 -19.41 8.70
CA GLU A 196 2.25 -18.03 9.21
C GLU A 196 3.57 -17.29 8.92
N GLY A 197 4.71 -17.96 9.06
CA GLY A 197 6.02 -17.39 8.69
C GLY A 197 6.15 -17.10 7.19
N GLN A 198 5.65 -18.00 6.35
CA GLN A 198 5.65 -17.83 4.89
C GLN A 198 4.74 -16.67 4.46
N ARG A 199 3.59 -16.50 5.11
CA ARG A 199 2.67 -15.37 4.86
C ARG A 199 3.33 -14.04 5.19
N ARG A 200 4.01 -13.94 6.34
CA ARG A 200 4.75 -12.73 6.75
C ARG A 200 5.88 -12.39 5.79
N TYR A 201 6.65 -13.39 5.36
CA TYR A 201 7.68 -13.21 4.34
C TYR A 201 7.07 -12.74 3.02
N ALA A 202 5.99 -13.38 2.56
CA ALA A 202 5.33 -13.03 1.30
C ALA A 202 4.73 -11.61 1.32
N ALA A 203 4.10 -11.22 2.43
CA ALA A 203 3.56 -9.87 2.63
C ALA A 203 4.67 -8.82 2.60
N SER A 204 5.76 -9.06 3.34
CA SER A 204 6.93 -8.19 3.36
C SER A 204 7.56 -8.08 1.97
N LEU A 205 7.81 -9.21 1.29
CA LEU A 205 8.40 -9.20 -0.03
C LEU A 205 7.53 -8.47 -1.07
N ARG A 206 6.20 -8.66 -1.06
CA ARG A 206 5.29 -7.96 -1.97
C ARG A 206 5.32 -6.43 -1.75
N ARG A 207 5.38 -5.99 -0.49
CA ARG A 207 5.56 -4.56 -0.14
C ARG A 207 6.87 -4.02 -0.71
N LEU A 208 7.96 -4.77 -0.55
CA LEU A 208 9.28 -4.36 -1.04
C LEU A 208 9.38 -4.37 -2.58
N LEU A 209 8.75 -5.32 -3.25
CA LEU A 209 8.69 -5.37 -4.70
C LEU A 209 7.88 -4.21 -5.30
N ALA A 210 6.87 -3.72 -4.58
CA ALA A 210 6.10 -2.55 -4.98
C ALA A 210 6.92 -1.25 -4.92
N GLN A 211 7.93 -1.20 -4.03
CA GLN A 211 8.87 -0.09 -3.97
C GLN A 211 9.91 -0.24 -5.08
N ARG A 212 9.95 0.72 -6.01
CA ARG A 212 10.98 0.76 -7.04
C ARG A 212 12.28 1.32 -6.46
N PRO A 213 13.44 0.72 -6.73
CA PRO A 213 14.71 1.27 -6.29
C PRO A 213 14.89 2.66 -6.88
N VAL A 214 15.34 3.59 -6.03
CA VAL A 214 15.64 4.96 -6.44
C VAL A 214 16.83 4.91 -7.40
N SER A 215 16.64 5.36 -8.63
CA SER A 215 17.76 5.56 -9.55
C SER A 215 18.56 6.78 -9.06
N LEU A 216 19.79 6.56 -8.61
CA LEU A 216 20.69 7.68 -8.34
C LEU A 216 21.05 8.36 -9.67
N VAL A 217 20.90 9.68 -9.72
CA VAL A 217 21.40 10.47 -10.84
C VAL A 217 22.92 10.37 -10.82
N ALA A 218 23.50 9.76 -11.86
CA ALA A 218 24.94 9.64 -12.00
C ALA A 218 25.58 11.03 -11.99
N ARG A 219 26.74 11.16 -11.32
CA ARG A 219 27.50 12.41 -11.30
C ARG A 219 27.80 12.83 -12.74
N PRO A 220 27.41 14.04 -13.18
CA PRO A 220 27.68 14.51 -14.53
C PRO A 220 29.21 14.60 -14.77
N ALA A 221 29.64 14.27 -16.00
CA ALA A 221 31.06 14.22 -16.36
C ALA A 221 31.72 15.61 -16.43
N ASP A 222 30.93 16.65 -16.69
CA ASP A 222 31.42 18.02 -16.81
C ASP A 222 31.91 18.53 -15.45
N LYS A 223 33.11 19.13 -15.39
CA LYS A 223 33.71 19.62 -14.13
C LYS A 223 32.80 20.60 -13.38
N VAL A 224 32.17 21.54 -14.10
CA VAL A 224 31.29 22.55 -13.50
C VAL A 224 30.00 21.94 -12.96
N ARG A 225 29.37 21.06 -13.74
CA ARG A 225 28.12 20.38 -13.32
C ARG A 225 28.41 19.38 -12.20
N GLY A 226 29.56 18.72 -12.23
CA GLY A 226 30.06 17.86 -11.15
C GLY A 226 30.27 18.64 -9.86
N PHE A 227 30.94 19.80 -9.92
CA PHE A 227 31.10 20.66 -8.76
C PHE A 227 29.76 21.14 -8.17
N LEU A 228 28.83 21.62 -9.01
CA LEU A 228 27.50 22.01 -8.56
C LEU A 228 26.71 20.85 -7.96
N TYR A 229 26.84 19.64 -8.52
CA TYR A 229 26.26 18.42 -7.98
C TYR A 229 26.85 18.08 -6.61
N ASP A 230 28.17 18.15 -6.45
CA ASP A 230 28.86 17.85 -5.20
C ASP A 230 28.47 18.86 -4.10
N VAL A 231 28.31 20.14 -4.44
CA VAL A 231 27.81 21.19 -3.53
C VAL A 231 26.34 20.95 -3.18
N ALA A 232 25.49 20.65 -4.16
CA ALA A 232 24.07 20.38 -3.94
C ALA A 232 23.83 19.12 -3.09
N ALA A 233 24.69 18.11 -3.21
CA ALA A 233 24.64 16.87 -2.44
C ALA A 233 25.31 16.97 -1.06
N SER A 234 25.95 18.09 -0.74
CA SER A 234 26.66 18.28 0.53
C SER A 234 25.69 18.34 1.72
N ARG A 235 26.09 17.71 2.84
CA ARG A 235 25.28 17.68 4.07
C ARG A 235 25.17 19.08 4.68
N GLU A 236 26.21 19.89 4.54
CA GLU A 236 26.31 21.25 5.08
C GLU A 236 25.25 22.16 4.43
N LEU A 237 25.10 22.10 3.10
CA LEU A 237 24.09 22.88 2.39
C LEU A 237 22.66 22.43 2.73
N ALA A 238 22.45 21.11 2.87
CA ALA A 238 21.16 20.56 3.28
C ALA A 238 20.74 21.06 4.68
N VAL A 239 21.67 21.07 5.64
CA VAL A 239 21.41 21.62 6.99
C VAL A 239 21.19 23.14 6.94
N ALA A 240 21.98 23.88 6.15
CA ALA A 240 21.85 25.33 6.03
C ALA A 240 20.49 25.74 5.42
N SER A 241 20.06 25.08 4.35
CA SER A 241 18.76 25.32 3.72
C SER A 241 17.59 24.95 4.63
N ALA A 242 17.69 23.85 5.38
CA ALA A 242 16.69 23.48 6.40
C ALA A 242 16.62 24.52 7.53
N ALA A 243 17.77 25.01 8.01
CA ALA A 243 17.83 26.07 9.02
C ALA A 243 17.23 27.39 8.51
N LEU A 244 17.49 27.75 7.25
CA LEU A 244 16.89 28.94 6.63
C LEU A 244 15.37 28.80 6.47
N ALA A 245 14.88 27.63 6.10
CA ALA A 245 13.44 27.36 6.02
C ALA A 245 12.76 27.43 7.39
N LEU A 246 13.40 26.91 8.44
CA LEU A 246 12.94 27.05 9.83
C LEU A 246 12.94 28.51 10.28
N LEU A 247 13.98 29.27 9.95
CA LEU A 247 14.06 30.70 10.26
C LEU A 247 12.95 31.48 9.54
N ASN A 248 12.68 31.18 8.26
CA ASN A 248 11.58 31.76 7.51
C ASN A 248 10.22 31.41 8.13
N GLY A 249 10.03 30.16 8.56
CA GLY A 249 8.83 29.74 9.30
C GLY A 249 8.67 30.47 10.64
N ALA A 250 9.75 30.65 11.39
CA ALA A 250 9.76 31.41 12.64
C ALA A 250 9.47 32.91 12.41
N LEU A 251 9.98 33.49 11.32
CA LEU A 251 9.66 34.86 10.91
C LEU A 251 8.18 35.01 10.57
N LEU A 252 7.60 34.09 9.80
CA LEU A 252 6.16 34.05 9.52
C LEU A 252 5.33 33.88 10.79
N ALA A 253 5.76 33.02 11.72
CA ALA A 253 5.09 32.82 13.01
C ALA A 253 5.23 34.02 13.97
N SER A 254 6.25 34.86 13.79
CA SER A 254 6.47 36.06 14.60
C SER A 254 5.54 37.23 14.23
N GLU A 255 4.81 37.12 13.10
CA GLU A 255 3.85 38.13 12.68
C GLU A 255 2.75 38.30 13.72
N ARG A 256 2.70 39.48 14.37
CA ARG A 256 1.63 39.84 15.30
C ARG A 256 0.63 40.77 14.62
N HIS A 257 -0.64 40.68 15.04
CA HIS A 257 -1.75 41.51 14.53
C HIS A 257 -1.47 43.02 14.66
N GLU A 258 -0.58 43.43 15.57
CA GLU A 258 -0.25 44.83 15.89
C GLU A 258 1.02 45.39 15.23
N TRP A 259 1.69 44.66 14.33
CA TRP A 259 2.90 45.18 13.68
C TRP A 259 2.65 46.47 12.87
N ASN A 260 3.51 47.47 13.07
CA ASN A 260 3.41 48.78 12.44
C ASN A 260 3.65 48.71 10.91
N GLY A 261 3.08 49.66 10.16
CA GLY A 261 3.15 49.69 8.68
C GLY A 261 4.56 49.63 8.09
N ARG A 262 5.58 50.17 8.78
CA ARG A 262 6.99 50.06 8.37
C ARG A 262 7.57 48.65 8.52
N GLN A 263 7.16 47.92 9.56
CA GLN A 263 7.58 46.52 9.78
C GLN A 263 6.95 45.57 8.76
N ARG A 264 5.68 45.82 8.38
CA ARG A 264 4.99 45.07 7.31
C ARG A 264 5.54 45.36 5.91
N SER A 265 5.93 46.61 5.65
CA SER A 265 6.51 47.03 4.36
C SER A 265 7.92 46.45 4.13
N ALA A 266 8.71 46.28 5.20
CA ALA A 266 10.05 45.68 5.12
C ALA A 266 10.05 44.19 4.71
N LEU A 267 8.93 43.49 4.93
CA LEU A 267 8.74 42.07 4.58
C LEU A 267 7.91 41.85 3.31
N GLY A 268 7.45 42.92 2.64
CA GLY A 268 6.70 42.84 1.38
C GLY A 268 5.30 42.23 1.50
N LEU A 269 4.75 42.08 2.71
CA LEU A 269 3.45 41.45 2.95
C LEU A 269 2.34 42.50 2.94
N ARG A 270 1.47 42.46 1.93
CA ARG A 270 0.23 43.26 1.87
C ARG A 270 -0.87 42.55 2.67
N ALA A 271 -1.31 43.19 3.75
CA ALA A 271 -2.43 42.70 4.55
C ALA A 271 -3.74 42.71 3.73
N VAL A 272 -4.42 41.57 3.68
CA VAL A 272 -5.84 41.49 3.32
C VAL A 272 -6.63 41.70 4.61
N HIS A 273 -7.27 42.85 4.77
CA HIS A 273 -8.13 43.09 5.93
C HIS A 273 -9.28 42.08 5.95
N PRO A 274 -9.48 41.32 7.04
CA PRO A 274 -10.67 40.51 7.19
C PRO A 274 -11.82 41.45 7.54
N GLY A 275 -12.52 41.96 6.52
CA GLY A 275 -13.82 42.56 6.72
C GLY A 275 -14.71 41.56 7.46
N ALA A 276 -15.30 41.99 8.57
CA ALA A 276 -16.18 41.18 9.42
C ALA A 276 -17.21 40.43 8.56
N LEU A 277 -16.96 39.13 8.35
CA LEU A 277 -17.88 38.25 7.62
C LEU A 277 -19.16 38.12 8.47
N PRO A 278 -20.34 38.54 7.97
CA PRO A 278 -21.58 38.34 8.70
C PRO A 278 -21.91 36.83 8.69
N ALA A 279 -21.47 36.13 9.73
CA ALA A 279 -21.60 34.67 9.88
C ALA A 279 -23.05 34.17 9.74
N ARG A 280 -24.04 35.02 10.04
CA ARG A 280 -25.47 34.69 9.97
C ARG A 280 -26.04 34.53 8.55
N GLY A 281 -25.31 34.95 7.50
CA GLY A 281 -25.79 34.89 6.10
C GLY A 281 -25.11 33.82 5.22
N LEU A 282 -23.96 33.30 5.63
CA LEU A 282 -23.15 32.37 4.81
C LEU A 282 -23.63 30.92 4.86
N VAL A 283 -24.14 30.48 6.00
CA VAL A 283 -24.42 29.05 6.27
C VAL A 283 -25.93 28.82 6.27
N ASN A 284 -26.49 28.35 5.15
CA ASN A 284 -27.92 28.06 4.98
C ASN A 284 -28.18 27.11 3.80
N PHE A 285 -29.42 26.61 3.69
CA PHE A 285 -29.88 25.78 2.57
C PHE A 285 -30.26 26.55 1.30
N GLY A 286 -29.92 27.84 1.20
CA GLY A 286 -30.36 28.69 0.08
C GLY A 286 -29.61 28.44 -1.24
N GLN A 287 -28.36 27.98 -1.17
CA GLN A 287 -27.52 27.62 -2.32
C GLN A 287 -26.75 26.34 -2.00
N LEU A 288 -26.42 25.54 -3.02
CA LEU A 288 -25.75 24.26 -2.84
C LEU A 288 -24.45 24.37 -2.03
N TRP A 289 -23.55 25.30 -2.37
CA TRP A 289 -22.27 25.41 -1.66
C TRP A 289 -22.45 25.85 -0.20
N ARG A 290 -23.47 26.67 0.09
CA ARG A 290 -23.83 27.06 1.47
C ARG A 290 -24.41 25.89 2.25
N ALA A 291 -25.23 25.07 1.59
CA ALA A 291 -25.74 23.83 2.15
C ALA A 291 -24.60 22.83 2.40
N LEU A 292 -23.61 22.73 1.51
CA LEU A 292 -22.43 21.88 1.71
C LEU A 292 -21.57 22.36 2.89
N LEU A 293 -21.37 23.66 3.06
CA LEU A 293 -20.68 24.20 4.25
C LEU A 293 -21.46 23.91 5.53
N LEU A 294 -22.79 24.02 5.48
CA LEU A 294 -23.65 23.68 6.60
C LEU A 294 -23.57 22.18 6.93
N LEU A 295 -23.65 21.31 5.93
CA LEU A 295 -23.50 19.87 6.09
C LEU A 295 -22.11 19.50 6.61
N PHE A 296 -21.05 20.14 6.13
CA PHE A 296 -19.70 19.97 6.65
C PHE A 296 -19.56 20.39 8.12
N ARG A 297 -20.22 21.50 8.52
CA ARG A 297 -20.31 21.88 9.94
C ARG A 297 -21.05 20.81 10.74
N LEU A 298 -22.19 20.33 10.23
CA LEU A 298 -22.99 19.27 10.85
C LEU A 298 -22.24 17.93 10.93
N SER A 299 -21.33 17.63 9.99
CA SER A 299 -20.58 16.37 10.01
C SER A 299 -19.59 16.28 11.17
N THR A 300 -19.20 17.43 11.74
CA THR A 300 -18.43 17.51 12.99
C THR A 300 -19.31 17.47 14.24
N SER A 301 -20.62 17.24 14.09
CA SER A 301 -21.64 17.34 15.14
C SER A 301 -21.65 18.71 15.83
N SER A 302 -21.25 19.77 15.14
CA SER A 302 -21.23 21.15 15.67
C SER A 302 -22.49 21.90 15.27
N ALA A 303 -23.13 22.55 16.26
CA ALA A 303 -24.25 23.49 16.11
C ALA A 303 -25.47 22.96 15.34
N TRP A 304 -25.69 21.65 15.40
CA TRP A 304 -26.83 21.01 14.75
C TRP A 304 -28.16 21.37 15.44
N ASN A 305 -28.12 21.71 16.73
CA ASN A 305 -29.25 22.21 17.52
C ASN A 305 -29.78 23.55 16.96
N GLU A 306 -28.89 24.51 16.65
CA GLU A 306 -29.27 25.79 16.05
C GLU A 306 -29.98 25.56 14.71
N VAL A 307 -29.43 24.66 13.91
CA VAL A 307 -29.97 24.31 12.59
C VAL A 307 -31.32 23.61 12.72
N LEU A 308 -31.47 22.74 13.71
CA LEU A 308 -32.73 22.10 14.01
C LEU A 308 -33.79 23.14 14.38
N VAL A 309 -33.48 24.09 15.26
CA VAL A 309 -34.37 25.19 15.65
C VAL A 309 -34.79 26.02 14.43
N TRP A 310 -33.89 26.25 13.47
CA TRP A 310 -34.24 26.93 12.21
C TRP A 310 -35.19 26.11 11.31
N LEU A 311 -35.12 24.78 11.38
CA LEU A 311 -35.91 23.88 10.53
C LEU A 311 -37.26 23.47 11.16
N LEU A 312 -37.40 23.55 12.48
CA LEU A 312 -38.63 23.19 13.21
C LEU A 312 -39.90 23.91 12.69
N PRO A 313 -39.88 25.21 12.35
CA PRO A 313 -41.06 25.90 11.80
C PRO A 313 -41.51 25.37 10.43
N ALA A 314 -40.60 24.78 9.65
CA ALA A 314 -40.87 24.33 8.28
C ALA A 314 -41.39 22.89 8.18
N GLY A 315 -41.21 22.07 9.22
CA GLY A 315 -41.64 20.68 9.23
C GLY A 315 -40.96 19.85 10.31
N LYS A 316 -41.44 19.95 11.55
CA LYS A 316 -40.83 19.39 12.77
C LYS A 316 -40.31 17.95 12.62
N GLY A 317 -41.14 17.02 12.13
CA GLY A 317 -40.77 15.60 12.03
C GLY A 317 -39.74 15.29 10.94
N LEU A 318 -39.91 15.87 9.75
CA LEU A 318 -38.98 15.70 8.64
C LEU A 318 -37.62 16.37 8.91
N ALA A 319 -37.63 17.52 9.58
CA ALA A 319 -36.43 18.22 10.01
C ALA A 319 -35.60 17.38 10.98
N VAL A 320 -36.23 16.82 12.02
CA VAL A 320 -35.57 15.92 12.98
C VAL A 320 -35.09 14.66 12.28
N ALA A 321 -35.95 13.97 11.53
CA ALA A 321 -35.59 12.73 10.84
C ALA A 321 -34.39 12.94 9.89
N TYR A 322 -34.39 14.03 9.13
CA TYR A 322 -33.27 14.41 8.28
C TYR A 322 -31.99 14.64 9.09
N LEU A 323 -32.06 15.46 10.14
CA LEU A 323 -30.88 15.86 10.91
C LEU A 323 -30.28 14.68 11.67
N VAL A 324 -31.12 13.86 12.32
CA VAL A 324 -30.71 12.70 13.11
C VAL A 324 -30.15 11.60 12.23
N SER A 325 -30.82 11.29 11.11
CA SER A 325 -30.28 10.32 10.15
C SER A 325 -28.97 10.81 9.54
N TYR A 326 -28.86 12.10 9.23
CA TYR A 326 -27.62 12.69 8.73
C TYR A 326 -26.49 12.60 9.75
N LEU A 327 -26.72 13.00 11.01
CA LEU A 327 -25.72 12.94 12.08
C LEU A 327 -25.27 11.50 12.34
N PHE A 328 -26.20 10.54 12.40
CA PHE A 328 -25.87 9.14 12.60
C PHE A 328 -25.04 8.56 11.45
N ILE A 329 -25.49 8.75 10.20
CA ILE A 329 -24.80 8.24 9.01
C ILE A 329 -23.43 8.92 8.84
N SER A 330 -23.38 10.24 8.99
CA SER A 330 -22.14 11.03 8.89
C SER A 330 -21.11 10.60 9.93
N ASN A 331 -21.52 10.54 11.20
CA ASN A 331 -20.62 10.16 12.29
C ASN A 331 -20.15 8.71 12.13
N PHE A 332 -21.04 7.79 11.73
CA PHE A 332 -20.68 6.40 11.44
C PHE A 332 -19.61 6.30 10.34
N ILE A 333 -19.76 7.06 9.24
CA ILE A 333 -18.79 7.07 8.13
C ILE A 333 -17.44 7.67 8.57
N ILE A 334 -17.46 8.81 9.26
CA ILE A 334 -16.24 9.49 9.71
C ILE A 334 -15.49 8.62 10.73
N PHE A 335 -16.21 8.04 11.68
CA PHE A 335 -15.62 7.16 12.67
C PHE A 335 -14.99 5.92 12.02
N ASN A 336 -15.71 5.27 11.10
CA ASN A 336 -15.18 4.10 10.38
C ASN A 336 -13.95 4.44 9.52
N SER A 337 -13.91 5.63 8.91
CA SER A 337 -12.74 6.06 8.15
C SER A 337 -11.55 6.34 9.06
N TYR A 338 -11.77 6.92 10.24
CA TYR A 338 -10.74 7.13 11.25
C TYR A 338 -10.17 5.80 11.76
N VAL A 339 -11.03 4.84 12.16
CA VAL A 339 -10.60 3.51 12.60
C VAL A 339 -9.80 2.81 11.49
N ALA A 340 -10.24 2.89 10.24
CA ALA A 340 -9.52 2.29 9.12
C ALA A 340 -8.12 2.90 8.92
N VAL A 341 -8.00 4.23 8.98
CA VAL A 341 -6.70 4.91 8.84
C VAL A 341 -5.78 4.64 10.04
N LEU A 342 -6.32 4.70 11.26
CA LEU A 342 -5.57 4.42 12.48
C LEU A 342 -5.05 2.98 12.48
N LEU A 343 -5.92 2.03 12.13
CA LEU A 343 -5.55 0.62 12.07
C LEU A 343 -4.52 0.35 10.98
N ALA A 344 -4.66 0.97 9.81
CA ALA A 344 -3.66 0.88 8.74
C ALA A 344 -2.29 1.42 9.20
N GLY A 345 -2.27 2.53 9.95
CA GLY A 345 -1.04 3.07 10.55
C GLY A 345 -0.43 2.15 11.59
N TYR A 346 -1.24 1.60 12.51
CA TYR A 346 -0.78 0.67 13.53
C TYR A 346 -0.24 -0.64 12.91
N GLU A 347 -0.92 -1.16 11.89
CA GLU A 347 -0.44 -2.31 11.14
C GLU A 347 0.87 -2.03 10.40
N GLN A 348 1.02 -0.84 9.81
CA GLN A 348 2.28 -0.47 9.18
C GLN A 348 3.44 -0.47 10.20
N ALA A 349 3.19 0.06 11.39
CA ALA A 349 4.15 0.05 12.50
C ALA A 349 4.47 -1.37 12.98
N LEU A 350 3.45 -2.20 13.26
CA LEU A 350 3.62 -3.61 13.64
C LEU A 350 4.39 -4.41 12.60
N ASN A 351 4.07 -4.23 11.31
CA ASN A 351 4.77 -4.93 10.24
C ASN A 351 6.25 -4.51 10.16
N THR A 352 6.57 -3.26 10.45
CA THR A 352 7.96 -2.79 10.57
C THR A 352 8.68 -3.43 11.75
N GLU A 353 8.03 -3.56 12.90
CA GLU A 353 8.60 -4.27 14.07
C GLU A 353 8.80 -5.77 13.80
N LEU A 354 7.77 -6.45 13.29
CA LEU A 354 7.77 -7.89 13.03
C LEU A 354 8.75 -8.29 11.92
N SER A 355 8.85 -7.48 10.86
CA SER A 355 9.83 -7.73 9.81
C SER A 355 11.26 -7.36 10.20
N GLY A 356 11.40 -6.56 11.26
CA GLY A 356 12.66 -5.96 11.66
C GLY A 356 13.30 -5.11 10.55
N LEU A 357 12.50 -4.65 9.58
CA LEU A 357 12.89 -3.83 8.43
C LEU A 357 11.87 -2.71 8.22
N SER A 358 12.36 -1.47 8.26
CA SER A 358 11.58 -0.29 7.92
C SER A 358 11.63 0.01 6.41
N ASP A 359 10.68 0.80 5.92
CA ASP A 359 10.76 1.32 4.55
C ASP A 359 12.02 2.18 4.34
N ALA A 360 12.56 2.80 5.40
CA ALA A 360 13.79 3.59 5.34
C ALA A 360 15.02 2.69 5.08
N ASP A 361 15.11 1.54 5.75
CA ASP A 361 16.21 0.58 5.54
C ASP A 361 16.28 0.09 4.08
N MET A 362 15.13 0.06 3.43
CA MET A 362 14.97 -0.35 2.04
C MET A 362 15.41 0.72 1.05
N VAL A 363 15.12 1.98 1.37
CA VAL A 363 15.68 3.13 0.64
C VAL A 363 17.19 3.16 0.80
N ASP A 364 17.70 2.87 2.00
CA ASP A 364 19.14 2.79 2.25
C ASP A 364 19.79 1.65 1.45
N PHE A 365 19.17 0.47 1.40
CA PHE A 365 19.60 -0.64 0.56
C PHE A 365 19.61 -0.28 -0.93
N ALA A 366 18.53 0.32 -1.43
CA ALA A 366 18.43 0.76 -2.82
C ALA A 366 19.50 1.82 -3.14
N SER A 367 19.76 2.75 -2.22
CA SER A 367 20.81 3.77 -2.38
C SER A 367 22.21 3.14 -2.42
N ALA A 368 22.49 2.17 -1.56
CA ALA A 368 23.76 1.46 -1.52
C ALA A 368 23.98 0.63 -2.79
N TRP A 369 22.93 -0.02 -3.28
CA TRP A 369 22.96 -0.73 -4.55
C TRP A 369 23.26 0.22 -5.71
N ALA A 370 22.54 1.35 -5.78
CA ALA A 370 22.68 2.32 -6.86
C ALA A 370 24.07 2.99 -6.89
N ARG A 371 24.79 3.06 -5.77
CA ARG A 371 26.20 3.51 -5.74
C ARG A 371 27.14 2.59 -6.54
N LEU A 372 26.83 1.29 -6.59
CA LEU A 372 27.62 0.31 -7.34
C LEU A 372 27.08 0.08 -8.76
N ASP A 373 25.78 0.29 -8.97
CA ASP A 373 25.09 0.11 -10.25
C ASP A 373 24.72 1.47 -10.88
N VAL A 374 25.73 2.25 -11.26
CA VAL A 374 25.56 3.58 -11.88
C VAL A 374 24.79 3.51 -13.21
N ALA A 375 24.87 2.37 -13.92
CA ALA A 375 24.20 2.16 -15.20
C ALA A 375 22.77 1.62 -15.06
N ALA A 376 22.24 1.47 -13.85
CA ALA A 376 20.92 0.93 -13.55
C ALA A 376 20.64 -0.43 -14.24
N ARG A 377 21.67 -1.28 -14.35
CA ARG A 377 21.57 -2.61 -14.97
C ARG A 377 20.84 -3.62 -14.09
N ARG A 378 20.57 -3.27 -12.82
CA ARG A 378 19.93 -4.09 -11.78
C ARG A 378 20.64 -5.41 -11.49
N THR A 379 21.90 -5.51 -11.93
CA THR A 379 22.76 -6.67 -11.74
C THR A 379 24.15 -6.22 -11.27
N LEU A 380 24.68 -6.89 -10.27
CA LEU A 380 26.02 -6.64 -9.73
C LEU A 380 26.89 -7.90 -9.85
N PRO A 381 28.20 -7.77 -10.10
CA PRO A 381 29.10 -8.92 -10.05
C PRO A 381 29.25 -9.42 -8.60
N LEU A 382 29.43 -10.73 -8.43
CA LEU A 382 29.56 -11.39 -7.12
C LEU A 382 30.66 -10.76 -6.23
N CYS A 383 31.75 -10.30 -6.84
CA CYS A 383 32.87 -9.67 -6.13
C CYS A 383 32.53 -8.31 -5.49
N ALA A 384 31.46 -7.63 -5.93
CA ALA A 384 31.03 -6.35 -5.37
C ALA A 384 30.14 -6.51 -4.12
N LEU A 385 29.53 -7.69 -3.92
CA LEU A 385 28.60 -7.95 -2.82
C LEU A 385 29.21 -7.80 -1.42
N PRO A 386 30.45 -8.29 -1.13
CA PRO A 386 31.08 -8.10 0.17
C PRO A 386 31.26 -6.63 0.56
N THR A 387 31.49 -5.75 -0.41
CA THR A 387 31.59 -4.30 -0.20
C THR A 387 30.22 -3.68 0.01
N LEU A 388 29.23 -4.07 -0.80
CA LEU A 388 27.85 -3.61 -0.65
C LEU A 388 27.32 -3.89 0.76
N LEU A 389 27.43 -5.14 1.21
CA LEU A 389 26.85 -5.61 2.47
C LEU A 389 27.50 -4.99 3.71
N ASP A 390 28.79 -4.64 3.64
CA ASP A 390 29.47 -3.94 4.74
C ASP A 390 29.09 -2.46 4.81
N SER A 391 28.74 -1.85 3.67
CA SER A 391 28.35 -0.44 3.56
C SER A 391 26.90 -0.14 4.01
N LEU A 392 26.08 -1.17 4.19
CA LEU A 392 24.69 -1.01 4.61
C LEU A 392 24.59 -0.57 6.08
N PRO A 393 23.60 0.25 6.45
CA PRO A 393 23.29 0.50 7.86
C PRO A 393 22.68 -0.73 8.53
N ARG A 394 22.70 -0.76 9.88
CA ARG A 394 21.91 -1.75 10.64
C ARG A 394 20.43 -1.49 10.33
N PRO A 395 19.59 -2.52 10.14
CA PRO A 395 19.80 -3.94 10.48
C PRO A 395 20.37 -4.82 9.35
N LEU A 396 20.52 -4.31 8.13
CA LEU A 396 20.94 -5.09 6.95
C LEU A 396 22.45 -5.27 6.80
N ARG A 397 23.25 -4.57 7.61
CA ARG A 397 24.71 -4.65 7.58
C ARG A 397 25.24 -6.05 7.89
N LEU A 398 26.04 -6.61 6.98
CA LEU A 398 26.87 -7.80 7.23
C LEU A 398 28.35 -7.40 7.20
N PRO A 399 28.99 -7.20 8.37
CA PRO A 399 30.37 -6.76 8.45
C PRO A 399 31.32 -7.81 7.89
N ARG A 400 32.46 -7.38 7.37
CA ARG A 400 33.51 -8.30 6.92
C ARG A 400 34.14 -9.02 8.11
N PRO A 401 34.49 -10.32 7.99
CA PRO A 401 34.37 -11.18 6.80
C PRO A 401 32.94 -11.75 6.60
N ASN A 402 32.31 -11.42 5.48
CA ASN A 402 30.90 -11.78 5.17
C ASN A 402 30.75 -12.88 4.12
N MET A 403 31.85 -13.50 3.67
CA MET A 403 31.81 -14.58 2.66
C MET A 403 31.07 -15.83 3.13
N LEU A 404 31.22 -16.21 4.40
CA LEU A 404 30.51 -17.35 4.97
C LEU A 404 29.00 -17.07 5.07
N ALA A 405 28.63 -15.88 5.52
CA ALA A 405 27.23 -15.46 5.61
C ALA A 405 26.57 -15.44 4.22
N LEU A 406 27.29 -14.96 3.20
CA LEU A 406 26.86 -15.03 1.79
C LEU A 406 26.70 -16.47 1.28
N ALA A 407 27.58 -17.38 1.69
CA ALA A 407 27.48 -18.79 1.32
C ALA A 407 26.25 -19.45 1.95
N ILE A 408 25.98 -19.18 3.24
CA ILE A 408 24.83 -19.74 3.97
C ILE A 408 23.50 -19.18 3.45
N MET A 409 23.49 -17.90 3.07
CA MET A 409 22.32 -17.21 2.53
C MET A 409 21.85 -17.75 1.16
N ASP A 410 22.74 -18.47 0.46
CA ASP A 410 22.51 -19.08 -0.85
C ASP A 410 21.80 -18.15 -1.85
N VAL A 411 22.46 -17.05 -2.19
CA VAL A 411 21.92 -16.06 -3.13
C VAL A 411 21.97 -16.65 -4.56
N PRO A 412 20.85 -16.61 -5.31
CA PRO A 412 20.83 -17.06 -6.70
C PRO A 412 21.77 -16.25 -7.61
N LEU A 413 22.61 -16.94 -8.37
CA LEU A 413 23.57 -16.40 -9.34
C LEU A 413 23.02 -16.52 -10.78
N LEU A 414 23.18 -15.45 -11.55
CA LEU A 414 22.91 -15.37 -12.98
C LEU A 414 24.15 -15.75 -13.80
N SER A 415 23.98 -15.86 -15.12
CA SER A 415 25.09 -16.08 -16.06
C SER A 415 26.20 -15.03 -15.89
N GLY A 416 27.45 -15.50 -15.79
CA GLY A 416 28.64 -14.65 -15.62
C GLY A 416 28.90 -14.16 -14.20
N ASP A 417 28.56 -14.96 -13.16
CA ASP A 417 28.78 -14.64 -11.74
C ASP A 417 28.16 -13.28 -11.32
N ARG A 418 26.94 -13.01 -11.78
CA ARG A 418 26.17 -11.80 -11.46
C ARG A 418 24.99 -12.10 -10.55
N VAL A 419 24.56 -11.11 -9.78
CA VAL A 419 23.40 -11.20 -8.88
C VAL A 419 22.41 -10.09 -9.21
N HIS A 420 21.13 -10.44 -9.29
CA HIS A 420 20.05 -9.49 -9.50
C HIS A 420 19.62 -8.80 -8.19
N TYR A 421 19.23 -7.53 -8.27
CA TYR A 421 18.72 -6.75 -7.13
C TYR A 421 17.65 -7.50 -6.32
N VAL A 422 16.64 -8.05 -7.02
CA VAL A 422 15.52 -8.76 -6.39
C VAL A 422 15.96 -10.05 -5.70
N HIS A 423 16.91 -10.79 -6.28
CA HIS A 423 17.37 -12.05 -5.70
C HIS A 423 18.18 -11.81 -4.42
N LEU A 424 19.05 -10.81 -4.41
CA LEU A 424 19.75 -10.42 -3.18
C LEU A 424 18.77 -9.95 -2.11
N LEU A 425 17.77 -9.15 -2.49
CA LEU A 425 16.76 -8.64 -1.57
C LEU A 425 15.92 -9.78 -0.95
N GLN A 426 15.47 -10.72 -1.76
CA GLN A 426 14.75 -11.91 -1.30
C GLN A 426 15.59 -12.70 -0.29
N SER A 427 16.86 -12.98 -0.62
CA SER A 427 17.75 -13.74 0.26
C SER A 427 18.06 -13.01 1.56
N LEU A 428 18.30 -11.68 1.52
CA LEU A 428 18.50 -10.87 2.73
C LEU A 428 17.26 -10.87 3.62
N LEU A 429 16.08 -10.71 3.03
CA LEU A 429 14.82 -10.76 3.76
C LEU A 429 14.58 -12.11 4.42
N ARG A 430 14.90 -13.22 3.73
CA ARG A 430 14.78 -14.58 4.30
C ARG A 430 15.68 -14.78 5.51
N VAL A 431 16.94 -14.34 5.43
CA VAL A 431 17.88 -14.44 6.55
C VAL A 431 17.44 -13.57 7.70
N ARG A 432 16.98 -12.34 7.44
CA ARG A 432 16.55 -11.41 8.50
C ARG A 432 15.31 -11.90 9.25
N MET A 433 14.36 -12.48 8.52
CA MET A 433 13.13 -13.04 9.06
C MET A 433 13.31 -14.43 9.71
N ASN A 434 14.53 -14.98 9.72
CA ASN A 434 14.81 -16.34 10.17
C ASN A 434 13.99 -17.42 9.42
N MET A 435 13.69 -17.17 8.13
CA MET A 435 12.82 -18.00 7.30
C MET A 435 13.63 -19.00 6.47
N TYR A 436 13.95 -20.13 7.09
CA TYR A 436 14.63 -21.26 6.43
C TYR A 436 13.68 -22.30 5.82
N GLU A 437 12.38 -22.20 6.10
CA GLU A 437 11.38 -23.11 5.55
C GLU A 437 11.26 -22.96 4.01
N PRO A 438 11.18 -24.07 3.25
CA PRO A 438 10.91 -23.99 1.82
C PRO A 438 9.51 -23.43 1.56
N LEU A 439 9.40 -22.50 0.62
CA LEU A 439 8.11 -21.92 0.23
C LEU A 439 7.21 -22.98 -0.41
N CYS A 440 5.93 -22.98 -0.07
CA CYS A 440 4.93 -23.76 -0.80
C CYS A 440 4.97 -23.38 -2.28
N GLU A 441 4.87 -24.38 -3.17
CA GLU A 441 4.90 -24.19 -4.62
C GLU A 441 3.91 -23.14 -5.17
N PRO A 442 2.63 -23.06 -4.74
CA PRO A 442 1.74 -22.00 -5.21
C PRO A 442 2.24 -20.61 -4.79
N LEU A 443 2.76 -20.48 -3.56
CA LEU A 443 3.20 -19.20 -3.00
C LEU A 443 4.46 -18.73 -3.69
N ARG A 444 5.37 -19.66 -3.97
CA ARG A 444 6.56 -19.42 -4.76
C ARG A 444 6.21 -18.87 -6.14
N ARG A 445 5.28 -19.51 -6.87
CA ARG A 445 4.81 -19.02 -8.19
C ARG A 445 4.17 -17.65 -8.10
N SER A 446 3.39 -17.40 -7.05
CA SER A 446 2.75 -16.11 -6.79
C SER A 446 3.78 -14.99 -6.55
N LEU A 447 4.84 -15.27 -5.78
CA LEU A 447 5.93 -14.33 -5.53
C LEU A 447 6.82 -14.11 -6.74
N GLU A 448 7.13 -15.17 -7.50
CA GLU A 448 7.86 -15.07 -8.77
C GLU A 448 7.07 -14.26 -9.80
N ALA A 449 5.75 -14.46 -9.89
CA ALA A 449 4.87 -13.68 -10.75
C ALA A 449 4.81 -12.20 -10.31
N ALA A 450 4.74 -11.93 -9.01
CA ALA A 450 4.79 -10.57 -8.46
C ALA A 450 6.14 -9.89 -8.77
N ALA A 451 7.25 -10.60 -8.62
CA ALA A 451 8.57 -10.11 -8.96
C ALA A 451 8.69 -9.82 -10.47
N ALA A 452 8.21 -10.72 -11.33
CA ALA A 452 8.21 -10.54 -12.78
C ALA A 452 7.23 -9.44 -13.25
N ALA A 453 6.19 -9.13 -12.49
CA ALA A 453 5.29 -8.01 -12.75
C ALA A 453 5.94 -6.67 -12.38
N ALA A 454 6.67 -6.62 -11.25
CA ALA A 454 7.43 -5.45 -10.84
C ALA A 454 8.65 -5.18 -11.73
N TYR A 455 9.34 -6.24 -12.17
CA TYR A 455 10.57 -6.22 -12.96
C TYR A 455 10.41 -7.13 -14.20
N PRO A 456 9.89 -6.60 -15.32
CA PRO A 456 9.63 -7.39 -16.54
C PRO A 456 10.86 -8.11 -17.11
N GLU A 457 12.06 -7.57 -16.88
CA GLU A 457 13.34 -8.15 -17.32
C GLU A 457 13.62 -9.54 -16.73
N LEU A 458 13.05 -9.88 -15.56
CA LEU A 458 13.19 -11.21 -14.94
C LEU A 458 12.58 -12.32 -15.80
N ARG A 459 11.70 -12.00 -16.76
CA ARG A 459 11.12 -12.99 -17.68
C ARG A 459 12.11 -13.47 -18.74
N ARG A 460 13.22 -12.74 -18.95
CA ARG A 460 14.18 -13.10 -19.98
C ARG A 460 14.99 -14.35 -19.58
N PRO A 461 15.35 -15.21 -20.54
CA PRO A 461 16.03 -16.49 -20.25
C PRO A 461 17.43 -16.32 -19.67
N ASP A 462 18.13 -15.23 -20.00
CA ASP A 462 19.44 -14.84 -19.46
C ASP A 462 19.39 -14.43 -17.98
N MET A 463 18.20 -14.05 -17.49
CA MET A 463 17.95 -13.59 -16.12
C MET A 463 17.45 -14.71 -15.20
N ARG A 464 17.49 -15.97 -15.63
CA ARG A 464 17.19 -17.12 -14.77
C ARG A 464 18.41 -17.51 -13.93
N PRO A 465 18.23 -17.86 -12.64
CA PRO A 465 19.32 -18.30 -11.80
C PRO A 465 19.88 -19.65 -12.29
N ILE A 466 21.20 -19.74 -12.44
CA ILE A 466 21.92 -20.93 -12.92
C ILE A 466 22.53 -21.70 -11.74
N SER A 467 23.07 -20.99 -10.75
CA SER A 467 23.73 -21.56 -9.58
C SER A 467 23.46 -20.72 -8.32
N GLY A 468 23.93 -21.17 -7.15
CA GLY A 468 23.84 -20.45 -5.88
C GLY A 468 25.20 -20.06 -5.31
N THR A 469 25.25 -19.08 -4.41
CA THR A 469 26.49 -18.70 -3.72
C THR A 469 27.09 -19.84 -2.91
N MET A 470 26.25 -20.72 -2.36
CA MET A 470 26.71 -21.90 -1.62
C MET A 470 27.44 -22.87 -2.54
N GLN A 471 26.81 -23.22 -3.66
CA GLN A 471 27.39 -24.09 -4.68
C GLN A 471 28.70 -23.51 -5.25
N ARG A 472 28.72 -22.19 -5.52
CA ARG A 472 29.92 -21.52 -6.04
C ARG A 472 31.08 -21.56 -5.05
N GLN A 473 30.81 -21.44 -3.75
CA GLN A 473 31.83 -21.60 -2.70
C GLN A 473 32.33 -23.04 -2.60
N GLN A 474 31.45 -24.02 -2.74
CA GLN A 474 31.85 -25.43 -2.80
C GLN A 474 32.75 -25.71 -4.02
N GLU A 475 32.41 -25.19 -5.20
CA GLU A 475 33.21 -25.30 -6.41
C GLU A 475 34.60 -24.66 -6.24
N GLN A 476 34.68 -23.47 -5.65
CA GLN A 476 35.96 -22.79 -5.41
C GLN A 476 36.83 -23.55 -4.41
N ARG A 477 36.24 -24.08 -3.33
CA ARG A 477 36.97 -24.93 -2.38
C ARG A 477 37.43 -26.23 -3.03
N ALA A 478 36.58 -26.88 -3.82
CA ALA A 478 36.94 -28.09 -4.55
C ALA A 478 38.08 -27.82 -5.54
N ALA A 479 38.03 -26.71 -6.29
CA ALA A 479 39.10 -26.31 -7.20
C ALA A 479 40.40 -26.02 -6.46
N HIS A 480 40.35 -25.36 -5.31
CA HIS A 480 41.53 -25.10 -4.48
C HIS A 480 42.16 -26.40 -3.97
N ILE A 481 41.35 -27.31 -3.44
CA ILE A 481 41.78 -28.63 -2.98
C ILE A 481 42.42 -29.42 -4.13
N LEU A 482 41.77 -29.47 -5.30
CA LEU A 482 42.30 -30.14 -6.49
C LEU A 482 43.62 -29.53 -6.97
N ALA A 483 43.75 -28.20 -6.96
CA ALA A 483 44.98 -27.52 -7.32
C ALA A 483 46.11 -27.83 -6.33
N GLU A 484 45.81 -27.86 -5.04
CA GLU A 484 46.77 -28.22 -4.00
C GLU A 484 47.24 -29.67 -4.15
N PHE A 485 46.31 -30.61 -4.37
CA PHE A 485 46.64 -32.00 -4.65
C PHE A 485 47.43 -32.17 -5.95
N PHE A 486 47.10 -31.40 -7.00
CA PHE A 486 47.81 -31.44 -8.27
C PHE A 486 49.25 -30.94 -8.12
N VAL A 487 49.46 -29.82 -7.42
CA VAL A 487 50.80 -29.28 -7.15
C VAL A 487 51.63 -30.29 -6.34
N ARG A 488 51.09 -30.83 -5.25
CA ARG A 488 51.75 -31.86 -4.44
C ARG A 488 52.06 -33.13 -5.25
N GLY A 489 51.13 -33.53 -6.14
CA GLY A 489 51.32 -34.65 -7.06
C GLY A 489 52.43 -34.42 -8.09
N CYS A 490 52.51 -33.21 -8.66
CA CYS A 490 53.58 -32.82 -9.57
C CYS A 490 54.95 -32.79 -8.87
N GLU A 491 55.03 -32.33 -7.62
CA GLU A 491 56.26 -32.37 -6.82
C GLU A 491 56.73 -33.80 -6.56
N ARG A 492 55.81 -34.71 -6.19
CA ARG A 492 56.11 -36.14 -6.07
C ARG A 492 56.67 -36.73 -7.36
N LEU A 493 56.00 -36.48 -8.49
CA LEU A 493 56.44 -36.97 -9.79
C LEU A 493 57.80 -36.39 -10.21
N ARG A 494 58.10 -35.13 -9.85
CA ARG A 494 59.42 -34.51 -10.08
C ARG A 494 60.50 -35.20 -9.24
N LEU A 495 60.25 -35.44 -7.96
CA LEU A 495 61.17 -36.14 -7.06
C LEU A 495 61.42 -37.58 -7.51
N GLU A 496 60.37 -38.31 -7.92
CA GLU A 496 60.50 -39.66 -8.47
C GLU A 496 61.30 -39.68 -9.78
N ARG A 497 61.08 -38.72 -10.67
CA ARG A 497 61.87 -38.60 -11.90
C ARG A 497 63.33 -38.32 -11.56
N ALA A 498 63.62 -37.36 -10.68
CA ALA A 498 64.98 -37.05 -10.23
C ALA A 498 65.68 -38.27 -9.59
N ALA A 499 64.97 -39.03 -8.75
CA ALA A 499 65.47 -40.26 -8.15
C ALA A 499 65.78 -41.34 -9.21
N ARG A 500 64.91 -41.50 -10.23
CA ARG A 500 65.17 -42.42 -11.36
C ARG A 500 66.37 -41.97 -12.21
N THR A 501 66.54 -40.66 -12.44
CA THR A 501 67.70 -40.14 -13.17
C THR A 501 68.99 -40.36 -12.39
N LEU A 502 68.97 -40.13 -11.07
CA LEU A 502 70.09 -40.44 -10.18
C LEU A 502 70.41 -41.94 -10.19
N GLN A 503 69.41 -42.82 -10.08
CA GLN A 503 69.62 -44.27 -10.17
C GLN A 503 70.24 -44.70 -11.52
N ARG A 504 69.82 -44.08 -12.63
CA ARG A 504 70.43 -44.33 -13.95
C ARG A 504 71.86 -43.81 -14.03
N ALA A 505 72.14 -42.63 -13.49
CA ALA A 505 73.49 -42.06 -13.41
C ALA A 505 74.41 -42.93 -12.53
N PHE A 506 73.94 -43.40 -11.38
CA PHE A 506 74.65 -44.35 -10.52
C PHE A 506 74.92 -45.68 -11.23
N ARG A 507 73.95 -46.24 -11.97
CA ARG A 507 74.16 -47.46 -12.77
C ARG A 507 75.18 -47.24 -13.90
N ALA A 508 75.11 -46.11 -14.61
CA ALA A 508 76.07 -45.77 -15.65
C ALA A 508 77.48 -45.53 -15.10
N HIS A 509 77.60 -44.92 -13.92
CA HIS A 509 78.87 -44.72 -13.23
C HIS A 509 79.45 -46.05 -12.71
N ARG A 510 78.60 -46.96 -12.21
CA ARG A 510 78.99 -48.32 -11.83
C ARG A 510 79.47 -49.12 -13.04
N LEU A 511 78.80 -49.01 -14.18
CA LEU A 511 79.19 -49.64 -15.45
C LEU A 511 80.52 -49.11 -16.00
N ARG A 512 80.78 -47.80 -15.87
CA ARG A 512 82.09 -47.20 -16.21
C ARG A 512 83.20 -47.65 -15.27
N ARG A 513 82.93 -47.78 -13.96
CA ARG A 513 83.91 -48.34 -13.00
C ARG A 513 84.18 -49.82 -13.24
N THR A 514 83.18 -50.61 -13.62
CA THR A 514 83.38 -52.04 -13.97
C THR A 514 84.11 -52.23 -15.30
N ALA A 515 84.06 -51.27 -16.23
CA ALA A 515 84.89 -51.30 -17.45
C ALA A 515 86.38 -51.04 -17.16
N THR A 516 86.70 -50.27 -16.12
CA THR A 516 88.09 -50.05 -15.66
C THR A 516 88.56 -51.07 -14.60
N LEU A 517 87.67 -51.88 -14.04
CA LEU A 517 87.96 -52.91 -13.02
C LEU A 517 87.69 -54.34 -13.50
N ALA A 518 87.46 -54.57 -14.80
CA ALA A 518 87.40 -55.90 -15.40
C ALA A 518 88.80 -56.54 -15.57
N ASN A 519 89.70 -56.27 -14.63
CA ASN A 519 90.93 -57.01 -14.47
C ASN A 519 91.34 -57.05 -12.99
N ARG A 520 90.44 -57.56 -12.14
CA ARG A 520 90.77 -58.35 -10.93
C ARG A 520 89.52 -58.68 -10.10
N LEU A 521 89.37 -59.99 -9.88
CA LEU A 521 88.83 -60.68 -8.71
C LEU A 521 87.34 -61.07 -8.67
N GLN A 522 87.21 -62.28 -8.11
CA GLN A 522 86.10 -63.22 -7.99
C GLN A 522 85.03 -62.83 -6.93
N PRO A 523 83.90 -63.58 -6.85
CA PRO A 523 82.63 -63.13 -6.29
C PRO A 523 82.43 -63.53 -4.82
N PHE A 524 81.56 -62.82 -4.07
CA PHE A 524 80.67 -63.34 -3.00
C PHE A 524 79.73 -62.22 -2.46
N PRO A 525 78.64 -62.52 -1.71
CA PRO A 525 77.29 -62.07 -2.04
C PRO A 525 76.71 -61.10 -0.97
N LEU A 526 75.38 -60.89 -1.02
CA LEU A 526 74.46 -60.23 -0.06
C LEU A 526 73.97 -58.84 -0.52
N PHE A 527 72.71 -58.44 -0.37
CA PHE A 527 71.60 -58.91 0.47
C PHE A 527 70.26 -58.56 -0.21
N LEU A 528 69.25 -59.33 0.17
CA LEU A 528 67.84 -59.27 -0.23
C LEU A 528 67.15 -57.91 -0.09
N ILE A 529 66.17 -57.75 -0.97
CA ILE A 529 65.06 -56.80 -0.93
C ILE A 529 64.27 -56.96 0.38
N THR A 530 63.98 -55.86 1.07
CA THR A 530 62.74 -55.74 1.85
C THR A 530 61.97 -54.50 1.43
N ARG A 531 60.81 -54.79 0.82
CA ARG A 531 59.65 -53.92 0.65
C ARG A 531 59.15 -53.54 2.04
N THR A 532 59.16 -52.27 2.42
CA THR A 532 58.25 -51.74 3.45
C THR A 532 57.99 -50.25 3.20
N ASN A 533 56.75 -49.86 3.45
CA ASN A 533 56.21 -48.50 3.54
C ASN A 533 55.77 -47.81 2.24
N LEU A 534 54.64 -48.33 1.73
CA LEU A 534 53.61 -47.53 1.05
C LEU A 534 52.29 -47.70 1.83
N GLN A 535 52.23 -47.10 3.02
CA GLN A 535 50.97 -46.70 3.65
C GLN A 535 51.24 -45.40 4.39
N TYR A 536 50.73 -44.33 3.79
CA TYR A 536 50.40 -42.99 4.28
C TYR A 536 50.79 -41.98 3.21
N TRP A 537 49.76 -41.20 2.81
CA TRP A 537 49.66 -40.17 1.77
C TRP A 537 49.14 -40.60 0.41
#